data_AF-A0A602K512-F1
#
_entry.id   AF-A0A602K512-F1
#
_cell.length_a   1.000
_cell.length_b   1.000
_cell.length_c   1.000
_cell.angle_alpha   90.00
_cell.angle_beta   90.00
_cell.angle_gamma   90.00
#
_symmetry.space_group_name_H-M   'P 1'
#
loop_
_entity.id
_entity.type
_entity.pdbx_description
1 polymer ?
#
loop_
_entity_poly.entity_id
_entity_poly.type
_entity_poly.pdbx_seq_one_letter_code
_entity_poly.pdbx_strand_id
1 'polypeptide(L)'
;SMTLYTSGRLEIPADRLSAGERQLLAIAILWGLADSSGKELPTIIDTPMGRLDGEHRTRLIEKYFPNAASQVILLSTDEEIYGQYYSKLKPFIAQEYNIVYNETEKTSYFSNGYLESAL
;
A
#
# COMPACT_ATOMS: atom_id res chain seq x y z
N SER A 1 23.80 9.98 -6.17
CA SER A 1 22.91 10.74 -5.26
C SER A 1 21.64 11.07 -6.02
N MET A 2 20.50 11.08 -5.34
CA MET A 2 19.22 11.52 -5.92
C MET A 2 18.95 12.94 -5.45
N THR A 3 18.63 13.83 -6.39
CA THR A 3 18.35 15.25 -6.11
C THR A 3 16.90 15.54 -6.51
N LEU A 4 16.13 16.10 -5.58
CA LEU A 4 14.73 16.44 -5.79
C LEU A 4 14.60 17.90 -6.24
N TYR A 5 13.61 18.20 -7.07
CA TYR A 5 13.38 19.55 -7.55
C TYR A 5 11.91 19.94 -7.41
N THR A 6 11.66 21.20 -7.07
CA THR A 6 10.32 21.80 -7.18
C THR A 6 9.92 21.96 -8.66
N SER A 7 8.65 22.28 -8.92
CA SER A 7 8.19 22.66 -10.27
C SER A 7 8.98 23.83 -10.88
N GLY A 8 9.54 24.70 -10.04
CA GLY A 8 10.43 25.80 -10.45
C GLY A 8 11.90 25.42 -10.64
N ARG A 9 12.25 24.13 -10.61
CA ARG A 9 13.63 23.59 -10.69
C ARG A 9 14.55 24.02 -9.55
N LEU A 10 13.99 24.40 -8.40
CA LEU A 10 14.77 24.62 -7.19
C LEU A 10 15.02 23.29 -6.50
N GLU A 11 16.26 23.06 -6.11
CA GLU A 11 16.65 21.84 -5.39
C GLU A 11 15.93 21.76 -4.04
N ILE A 12 15.40 20.58 -3.73
CA ILE A 12 14.79 20.24 -2.45
C ILE A 12 15.80 19.34 -1.71
N PRO A 13 16.37 19.82 -0.58
CA PRO A 13 17.17 18.99 0.29
C PRO A 13 16.34 17.80 0.80
N ALA A 14 16.81 16.56 0.60
CA ALA A 14 16.04 15.35 0.94
C ALA A 14 15.77 15.20 2.45
N ASP A 15 16.58 15.85 3.30
CA ASP A 15 16.44 15.98 4.74
C ASP A 15 15.26 16.87 5.17
N ARG A 16 14.72 17.72 4.26
CA ARG A 16 13.52 18.53 4.53
C ARG A 16 12.21 17.78 4.37
N LEU A 17 12.22 16.59 3.76
CA LEU A 17 11.01 15.78 3.66
C LEU A 17 10.57 15.32 5.05
N SER A 18 9.27 15.30 5.30
CA SER A 18 8.68 14.59 6.44
C SER A 18 8.87 13.08 6.30
N ALA A 19 8.59 12.33 7.37
CA ALA A 19 8.62 10.88 7.33
C ALA A 19 7.62 10.30 6.29
N GLY A 20 6.42 10.90 6.20
CA GLY A 20 5.41 10.50 5.22
C GLY A 20 5.84 10.78 3.77
N GLU A 21 6.42 11.95 3.50
CA GLU A 21 6.90 12.29 2.16
C GLU A 21 8.07 11.41 1.71
N ARG A 22 8.98 11.03 2.63
CA ARG A 22 10.03 10.05 2.32
C ARG A 22 9.45 8.69 1.93
N GLN A 23 8.39 8.25 2.60
CA GLN A 23 7.72 6.99 2.27
C GLN A 23 7.07 7.06 0.88
N LEU A 24 6.36 8.15 0.57
CA LEU A 24 5.76 8.35 -0.75
C LEU A 24 6.82 8.38 -1.87
N LEU A 25 7.95 9.05 -1.63
CA LEU A 25 9.05 9.09 -2.58
C LEU A 25 9.66 7.69 -2.82
N ALA A 26 9.87 6.93 -1.75
CA ALA A 26 10.36 5.55 -1.87
C ALA A 26 9.41 4.67 -2.68
N ILE A 27 8.09 4.78 -2.41
CA ILE A 27 7.04 4.08 -3.17
C ILE A 27 7.10 4.47 -4.65
N ALA A 28 7.19 5.77 -4.97
CA ALA A 28 7.25 6.23 -6.36
C ALA A 28 8.48 5.72 -7.12
N ILE A 29 9.64 5.66 -6.46
CA ILE A 29 10.87 5.12 -7.07
C ILE A 29 10.74 3.62 -7.33
N LEU A 30 10.27 2.86 -6.33
CA LEU A 30 10.05 1.42 -6.49
C LEU A 30 9.06 1.14 -7.61
N TRP A 31 7.99 1.94 -7.73
CA TRP A 31 7.02 1.83 -8.81
C TRP A 31 7.65 2.11 -10.18
N GLY A 32 8.42 3.20 -10.32
CA GLY A 32 9.10 3.51 -11.58
C GLY A 32 10.13 2.45 -12.00
N LEU A 33 10.81 1.82 -11.02
CA LEU A 33 11.71 0.69 -11.28
C LEU A 33 10.95 -0.57 -11.70
N ALA A 34 9.82 -0.87 -11.05
CA ALA A 34 8.98 -2.00 -11.41
C ALA A 34 8.42 -1.84 -12.83
N ASP A 35 7.87 -0.66 -13.13
CA ASP A 35 7.29 -0.32 -14.44
C ASP A 35 8.33 -0.36 -15.57
N SER A 36 9.53 0.19 -15.34
CA SER A 36 10.62 0.16 -16.33
C SER A 36 11.29 -1.21 -16.52
N SER A 37 11.06 -2.18 -15.62
CA SER A 37 11.69 -3.51 -15.69
C SER A 37 11.16 -4.39 -16.83
N GLY A 38 9.98 -4.05 -17.38
CA GLY A 38 9.30 -4.85 -18.42
C GLY A 38 8.88 -6.25 -17.97
N LYS A 39 9.01 -6.57 -16.68
CA LYS A 39 8.60 -7.83 -16.09
C LYS A 39 7.33 -7.63 -15.29
N GLU A 40 6.28 -8.36 -15.62
CA GLU A 40 5.06 -8.43 -14.82
C GLU A 40 5.28 -9.37 -13.62
N LEU A 41 5.98 -8.88 -12.61
CA LEU A 41 6.11 -9.58 -11.32
C LEU A 41 4.99 -9.15 -10.38
N PRO A 42 4.49 -10.04 -9.51
CA PRO A 42 3.57 -9.65 -8.46
C PRO A 42 4.26 -8.71 -7.46
N THR A 43 3.55 -7.65 -7.09
CA THR A 43 3.98 -6.71 -6.05
C THR A 43 3.33 -7.07 -4.73
N ILE A 44 4.13 -7.33 -3.70
CA ILE A 44 3.66 -7.59 -2.33
C ILE A 44 3.86 -6.31 -1.50
N ILE A 45 2.81 -5.84 -0.85
CA ILE A 45 2.83 -4.63 -0.01
C ILE A 45 2.36 -5.01 1.38
N ASP A 46 3.26 -4.88 2.35
CA ASP A 46 2.99 -5.13 3.77
C ASP A 46 2.76 -3.82 4.52
N THR A 47 1.77 -3.79 5.40
CA THR A 47 1.33 -2.60 6.15
C THR A 47 1.11 -1.37 5.25
N PRO A 48 0.15 -1.43 4.31
CA PRO A 48 0.05 -0.48 3.20
C PRO A 48 -0.21 0.97 3.63
N MET A 49 -0.71 1.23 4.85
CA MET A 49 -1.19 2.56 5.24
C MET A 49 -0.29 3.32 6.19
N GLY A 50 0.58 2.63 6.94
CA GLY A 50 1.58 3.24 7.81
C GLY A 50 1.09 4.46 8.62
N ARG A 51 1.99 5.42 8.88
CA ARG A 51 1.72 6.65 9.63
C ARG A 51 1.13 7.78 8.78
N LEU A 52 0.46 7.45 7.67
CA LEU A 52 -0.07 8.44 6.73
C LEU A 52 -1.42 9.01 7.21
N ASP A 53 -1.66 10.29 6.92
CA ASP A 53 -2.96 10.94 7.15
C ASP A 53 -4.03 10.50 6.13
N GLY A 54 -5.28 10.93 6.34
CA GLY A 54 -6.42 10.47 5.55
C GLY A 54 -6.38 10.83 4.06
N GLU A 55 -5.75 11.95 3.69
CA GLU A 55 -5.63 12.33 2.27
C GLU A 55 -4.64 11.40 1.56
N HIS A 56 -3.47 11.19 2.16
CA HIS A 56 -2.45 10.31 1.61
C HIS A 56 -2.94 8.85 1.53
N ARG A 57 -3.66 8.36 2.55
CA ARG A 57 -4.30 7.03 2.52
C ARG A 57 -5.27 6.89 1.35
N THR A 58 -6.12 7.89 1.15
CA THR A 58 -7.09 7.89 0.04
C THR A 58 -6.39 7.81 -1.33
N ARG A 59 -5.30 8.57 -1.51
CA ARG A 59 -4.51 8.52 -2.75
C ARG A 59 -3.91 7.14 -2.99
N LEU A 60 -3.39 6.48 -1.95
CA LEU A 60 -2.84 5.13 -2.10
C LEU A 60 -3.90 4.14 -2.59
N ILE A 61 -5.10 4.17 -1.99
CA ILE A 61 -6.21 3.27 -2.36
C ILE A 61 -6.71 3.52 -3.77
N GLU A 62 -6.91 4.77 -4.15
CA GLU A 62 -7.56 5.09 -5.42
C GLU A 62 -6.60 5.11 -6.60
N LYS A 63 -5.31 5.36 -6.36
CA LYS A 63 -4.33 5.61 -7.43
C LYS A 63 -3.19 4.61 -7.45
N TYR A 64 -2.65 4.23 -6.29
CA TYR A 64 -1.46 3.39 -6.25
C TYR A 64 -1.79 1.90 -6.27
N PHE A 65 -2.51 1.37 -5.28
CA PHE A 65 -2.69 -0.08 -5.17
C PHE A 65 -3.33 -0.75 -6.39
N PRO A 66 -4.36 -0.17 -7.04
CA PRO A 66 -4.94 -0.75 -8.25
C PRO A 66 -3.98 -0.77 -9.45
N ASN A 67 -2.91 0.03 -9.43
CA ASN A 67 -2.03 0.26 -10.58
C ASN A 67 -0.55 -0.05 -10.29
N ALA A 68 -0.22 -0.57 -9.10
CA ALA A 68 1.17 -0.78 -8.69
C ALA A 68 1.87 -1.91 -9.50
N ALA A 69 1.10 -2.89 -9.97
CA ALA A 69 1.53 -3.96 -10.88
C ALA A 69 0.30 -4.70 -11.45
N SER A 70 0.53 -5.59 -12.43
CA SER A 70 -0.52 -6.47 -12.98
C SER A 70 -1.11 -7.42 -11.92
N GLN A 71 -0.34 -7.78 -10.88
CA GLN A 71 -0.83 -8.49 -9.69
C GLN A 71 -0.29 -7.82 -8.43
N VAL A 72 -1.18 -7.50 -7.50
CA VAL A 72 -0.85 -6.90 -6.20
C VAL A 72 -1.37 -7.79 -5.07
N ILE A 73 -0.52 -8.09 -4.11
CA ILE A 73 -0.86 -8.80 -2.87
C ILE A 73 -0.71 -7.80 -1.73
N LEU A 74 -1.83 -7.42 -1.11
CA LEU A 74 -1.86 -6.51 0.03
C LEU A 74 -1.96 -7.31 1.32
N LEU A 75 -1.05 -7.05 2.25
CA LEU A 75 -1.09 -7.58 3.62
C LEU A 75 -1.38 -6.41 4.55
N SER A 76 -2.54 -6.43 5.20
CA SER A 76 -3.02 -5.34 6.04
C SER A 76 -3.68 -5.85 7.31
N THR A 77 -3.80 -4.96 8.28
CA THR A 77 -4.62 -5.16 9.47
C THR A 77 -5.97 -4.42 9.34
N ASP A 78 -6.88 -4.66 10.28
CA ASP A 78 -8.15 -3.94 10.39
C ASP A 78 -7.98 -2.46 10.78
N GLU A 79 -6.81 -2.07 11.30
CA GLU A 79 -6.51 -0.66 11.58
C GLU A 79 -6.08 0.13 10.33
N GLU A 80 -5.76 -0.55 9.23
CA GLU A 80 -5.24 0.07 8.02
C GLU A 80 -6.30 0.21 6.93
N ILE A 81 -6.97 -0.90 6.59
CA ILE A 81 -7.99 -0.93 5.54
C ILE A 81 -9.31 -1.31 6.20
N TYR A 82 -10.15 -0.30 6.46
CA TYR A 82 -11.46 -0.45 7.09
C TYR A 82 -12.49 0.52 6.50
N GLY A 83 -13.77 0.19 6.61
CA GLY A 83 -14.91 1.03 6.25
C GLY A 83 -14.79 1.65 4.85
N GLN A 84 -14.61 2.97 4.78
CA GLN A 84 -14.50 3.69 3.52
C GLN A 84 -13.30 3.26 2.67
N TYR A 85 -12.20 2.86 3.30
CA TYR A 85 -10.98 2.47 2.61
C TYR A 85 -11.16 1.12 1.94
N TYR A 86 -11.73 0.15 2.67
CA TYR A 86 -12.12 -1.12 2.12
C TYR A 86 -13.13 -0.96 0.98
N SER A 87 -14.17 -0.13 1.18
CA SER A 87 -15.22 0.11 0.19
C SER A 87 -14.68 0.68 -1.13
N LYS A 88 -13.68 1.57 -1.06
CA LYS A 88 -13.01 2.15 -2.24
C LYS A 88 -12.09 1.16 -2.95
N LEU A 89 -11.47 0.24 -2.20
CA LEU A 89 -10.57 -0.76 -2.77
C LEU A 89 -11.34 -1.94 -3.39
N LYS A 90 -12.50 -2.29 -2.82
CA LYS A 90 -13.32 -3.45 -3.20
C LYS A 90 -13.52 -3.66 -4.71
N PRO A 91 -13.77 -2.63 -5.54
CA PRO A 91 -13.93 -2.81 -6.99
C PRO A 91 -12.70 -3.37 -7.71
N PHE A 92 -11.51 -3.24 -7.10
CA PHE A 92 -10.23 -3.69 -7.65
C PHE A 92 -9.73 -5.00 -7.02
N ILE A 93 -10.48 -5.58 -6.08
CA ILE A 93 -10.07 -6.80 -5.37
C ILE A 93 -10.60 -8.03 -6.11
N ALA A 94 -9.69 -8.90 -6.52
CA ALA A 94 -10.04 -10.17 -7.15
C ALA A 94 -10.37 -11.27 -6.13
N GLN A 95 -9.61 -11.35 -5.02
CA GLN A 95 -9.73 -12.38 -3.98
C GLN A 95 -9.38 -11.79 -2.61
N GLU A 96 -9.99 -12.32 -1.56
CA GLU A 96 -9.78 -11.88 -0.17
C GLU A 96 -9.58 -13.09 0.73
N TYR A 97 -8.59 -12.98 1.61
CA TYR A 97 -8.28 -13.98 2.60
C TYR A 97 -8.04 -13.30 3.94
N ASN A 98 -8.55 -13.91 5.00
CA ASN A 98 -8.29 -13.53 6.37
C ASN A 98 -7.42 -14.60 7.04
N ILE A 99 -6.39 -14.18 7.77
CA ILE A 99 -5.52 -15.08 8.53
C ILE A 99 -5.99 -15.04 9.98
N VAL A 100 -6.57 -16.16 10.42
CA VAL A 100 -7.10 -16.30 11.78
C VAL A 100 -6.14 -17.11 12.63
N TYR A 101 -5.74 -16.55 13.77
CA TYR A 101 -4.92 -17.26 14.75
C TYR A 101 -5.80 -18.12 15.67
N ASN A 102 -5.45 -19.40 15.81
CA ASN A 102 -6.07 -20.34 16.74
C ASN A 102 -5.22 -20.42 18.02
N GLU A 103 -5.68 -19.78 19.09
CA GLU A 103 -5.02 -19.78 20.40
C GLU A 103 -4.83 -21.18 21.00
N THR A 104 -5.76 -22.10 20.72
CA THR A 104 -5.72 -23.45 21.31
C THR A 104 -4.66 -24.32 20.62
N GLU A 105 -4.62 -24.26 19.29
CA GLU A 105 -3.68 -25.06 18.49
C GLU A 105 -2.32 -24.36 18.30
N LYS A 106 -2.22 -23.07 18.64
CA LYS A 106 -1.06 -22.20 18.40
C LYS A 106 -0.64 -22.17 16.92
N THR A 107 -1.62 -22.17 16.04
CA THR A 107 -1.45 -22.16 14.58
C THR A 107 -2.34 -21.11 13.95
N SER A 108 -2.05 -20.71 12.72
CA SER A 108 -2.93 -19.86 11.92
C SER A 108 -3.52 -20.62 10.74
N TYR A 109 -4.72 -20.24 10.32
CA TYR A 109 -5.36 -20.76 9.12
C TYR A 109 -5.97 -19.62 8.29
N PHE A 110 -6.22 -19.90 7.01
CA PHE A 110 -6.88 -18.95 6.10
C PHE A 110 -8.39 -19.19 6.10
N SER A 111 -9.18 -18.12 6.16
CA SER A 111 -10.59 -18.11 5.81
C SER A 111 -10.84 -17.20 4.60
N ASN A 112 -11.87 -17.50 3.82
CA ASN A 112 -12.27 -16.67 2.69
C ASN A 112 -12.97 -15.40 3.17
N GLY A 113 -12.73 -14.30 2.45
CA GLY A 113 -13.28 -12.99 2.77
C GLY A 113 -12.29 -12.11 3.55
N TYR A 114 -12.70 -10.87 3.77
CA TYR A 114 -11.92 -9.87 4.50
C TYR A 114 -12.38 -9.75 5.96
N LEU A 115 -11.57 -9.12 6.81
CA LEU A 115 -11.80 -8.96 8.26
C LEU A 115 -13.21 -8.41 8.54
N GLU A 116 -14.03 -9.11 9.35
CA GLU A 116 -15.36 -8.61 9.72
C GLU A 116 -15.30 -7.27 10.46
N SER A 117 -14.26 -7.05 11.27
CA SER A 117 -14.03 -5.78 11.97
C SER A 117 -13.74 -4.59 11.04
N ALA A 118 -13.38 -4.87 9.78
CA ALA A 118 -13.02 -3.88 8.79
C ALA A 118 -14.18 -3.50 7.85
N LEU A 119 -15.31 -4.21 7.90
CA LEU A 119 -16.52 -3.92 7.11
C LEU A 119 -17.33 -2.79 7.75
#